data_AF-A0A8J3ZWB2-F1
#
_entry.id   AF-A0A8J3ZWB2-F1
#
_cell.length_a   1.000
_cell.length_b   1.000
_cell.length_c   1.000
_cell.angle_alpha   90.00
_cell.angle_beta   90.00
_cell.angle_gamma   90.00
#
_symmetry.space_group_name_H-M   'P 1'
#
loop_
_entity.id
_entity.type
_entity.pdbx_description
1 polymer ?
#
loop_
_entity_poly.entity_id
_entity_poly.type
_entity_poly.pdbx_seq_one_letter_code
_entity_poly.pdbx_strand_id
1 'polypeptide(L)'
;MELQFTVGQRPGYAVEFIHSKFWGRTRITVDGQTVFKQNLPFEESWSTVKRHHLSIDDHEVIIEIERKRAFAGLRPMEYRAFVDGELVQSRTG
;
A
#
# COMPACT_ATOMS: atom_id res chain seq x y z
N MET A 1 -6.05 -6.02 5.04
CA MET A 1 -6.26 -4.57 4.85
C MET A 1 -6.41 -4.31 3.37
N GLU A 2 -7.30 -3.38 3.04
CA GLU A 2 -7.60 -2.98 1.68
C GLU A 2 -7.64 -1.45 1.58
N LEU A 3 -7.04 -0.93 0.52
CA LEU A 3 -7.11 0.47 0.10
C LEU A 3 -7.53 0.54 -1.37
N GLN A 4 -8.41 1.47 -1.70
CA GLN A 4 -8.84 1.77 -3.06
C GLN A 4 -8.73 3.27 -3.30
N PHE A 5 -8.18 3.66 -4.44
CA PHE A 5 -8.01 5.06 -4.85
C PHE A 5 -7.90 5.17 -6.37
N THR A 6 -8.03 6.38 -6.89
CA THR A 6 -7.92 6.68 -8.32
C THR A 6 -6.66 7.51 -8.58
N VAL A 7 -5.96 7.21 -9.68
CA VAL A 7 -4.75 7.89 -10.13
C VAL A 7 -5.05 8.61 -11.44
N GLY A 8 -4.68 9.88 -11.55
CA GLY A 8 -5.00 10.70 -12.71
C GLY A 8 -6.46 11.15 -12.77
N GLN A 9 -6.74 12.12 -13.64
CA GLN A 9 -8.10 12.66 -13.84
C GLN A 9 -8.75 12.13 -15.12
N ARG A 10 -7.98 11.95 -16.21
CA ARG A 10 -8.45 11.43 -17.51
C ARG A 10 -7.30 10.83 -18.35
N PRO A 11 -7.32 9.51 -18.63
CA PRO A 11 -8.14 8.50 -17.97
C PRO A 11 -7.77 8.40 -16.47
N GLY A 12 -8.75 8.18 -15.60
CA GLY A 12 -8.50 7.87 -14.20
C GLY A 12 -8.32 6.37 -14.02
N TYR A 13 -7.21 5.95 -13.43
CA TYR A 13 -6.87 4.54 -13.19
C TYR A 13 -7.30 4.13 -11.78
N ALA A 14 -8.09 3.06 -11.66
CA ALA A 14 -8.50 2.51 -10.38
C ALA A 14 -7.39 1.62 -9.80
N VAL A 15 -6.87 1.99 -8.63
CA VAL A 15 -5.84 1.23 -7.92
C VAL A 15 -6.43 0.55 -6.71
N GLU A 16 -6.19 -0.76 -6.61
CA GLU A 16 -6.58 -1.58 -5.47
C GLU A 16 -5.33 -2.17 -4.82
N PHE A 17 -5.20 -1.96 -3.51
CA PHE A 17 -4.14 -2.52 -2.70
C PHE A 17 -4.71 -3.43 -1.63
N ILE A 18 -4.22 -4.67 -1.59
CA ILE A 18 -4.62 -5.67 -0.60
C ILE A 18 -3.37 -6.17 0.12
N HIS A 19 -3.34 -6.02 1.44
CA HIS A 19 -2.29 -6.55 2.31
C HIS A 19 -2.85 -7.42 3.43
N SER A 20 -2.36 -8.66 3.53
CA SER A 20 -2.70 -9.58 4.60
C SER A 20 -1.48 -9.83 5.49
N LYS A 21 -1.55 -9.34 6.73
CA LYS A 21 -0.49 -9.52 7.73
C LYS A 21 -0.28 -11.00 8.09
N PHE A 22 -1.38 -11.73 8.30
CA PHE A 22 -1.34 -13.13 8.71
C PHE A 22 -0.75 -14.06 7.65
N TRP A 23 -0.97 -13.76 6.37
CA TRP A 23 -0.54 -14.60 5.25
C TRP A 23 0.65 -14.03 4.47
N GLY A 24 1.20 -12.88 4.88
CA GLY A 24 2.30 -12.21 4.20
C GLY A 24 2.00 -11.88 2.72
N ARG A 25 0.72 -11.69 2.39
CA ARG A 25 0.27 -11.48 1.01
C ARG A 25 0.07 -10.00 0.73
N THR A 26 0.74 -9.49 -0.29
CA THR A 26 0.53 -8.13 -0.81
C THR A 26 0.16 -8.21 -2.28
N ARG A 27 -0.89 -7.52 -2.69
CA ARG A 27 -1.31 -7.40 -4.09
C ARG A 27 -1.61 -5.94 -4.40
N ILE A 28 -1.13 -5.46 -5.54
CA ILE A 28 -1.53 -4.18 -6.14
C ILE A 28 -2.11 -4.49 -7.50
N THR A 29 -3.29 -3.94 -7.75
CA THR A 29 -4.04 -4.07 -9.00
C THR A 29 -4.29 -2.67 -9.54
N VAL A 30 -4.15 -2.49 -10.85
CA VAL A 30 -4.47 -1.25 -11.58
C VAL A 30 -5.47 -1.62 -12.66
N ASP A 31 -6.66 -1.02 -12.64
CA ASP A 31 -7.77 -1.31 -13.56
C ASP A 31 -8.08 -2.82 -13.70
N GLY A 32 -8.03 -3.54 -12.58
CA GLY A 32 -8.25 -4.99 -12.56
C GLY A 32 -7.03 -5.84 -12.97
N GLN A 33 -5.96 -5.25 -13.50
CA GLN A 33 -4.72 -5.93 -13.84
C GLN A 33 -3.76 -5.95 -12.63
N THR A 34 -3.34 -7.13 -12.20
CA THR A 34 -2.36 -7.25 -11.10
C THR A 34 -0.96 -6.84 -11.58
N VAL A 35 -0.45 -5.72 -11.06
CA VAL A 35 0.89 -5.21 -11.38
C VAL A 35 1.94 -5.65 -10.36
N PHE A 36 1.51 -5.95 -9.14
CA PHE A 36 2.39 -6.43 -8.08
C PHE A 36 1.72 -7.53 -7.26
N LYS A 37 2.47 -8.60 -7.01
CA LYS A 37 2.03 -9.70 -6.15
C LYS A 37 3.21 -10.26 -5.37
N GLN A 38 3.08 -10.29 -4.06
CA GLN A 38 4.03 -10.88 -3.13
C GLN A 38 3.29 -11.88 -2.24
N ASN A 39 3.81 -13.10 -2.14
CA ASN A 39 3.27 -14.18 -1.29
C ASN A 39 4.38 -14.69 -0.36
N LEU A 40 4.97 -13.81 0.45
CA LEU A 40 6.04 -14.19 1.36
C LEU A 40 5.51 -14.17 2.79
N PRO A 41 5.18 -15.34 3.37
CA PRO A 41 4.87 -15.43 4.78
C PRO A 41 6.18 -15.09 5.52
N PHE A 42 6.15 -14.03 6.33
CA PHE A 42 7.31 -13.51 7.06
C PHE A 42 8.44 -12.91 6.19
N GLU A 43 8.27 -11.67 5.77
CA GLU A 43 9.40 -10.74 5.83
C GLU A 43 9.40 -10.10 7.22
N GLU A 44 10.27 -10.62 8.09
CA GLU A 44 10.63 -10.01 9.37
C GLU A 44 11.48 -8.75 9.10
N SER A 45 10.90 -7.81 8.37
CA SER A 45 11.53 -6.52 8.13
C SER A 45 11.48 -5.72 9.43
N TRP A 46 12.64 -5.44 10.02
CA TRP A 46 12.81 -4.51 11.13
C TRP A 46 12.50 -3.05 10.73
N SER A 47 12.22 -2.81 9.45
CA SER A 47 11.86 -1.50 8.94
C SER A 47 10.53 -1.05 9.53
N THR A 48 10.54 0.16 10.09
CA THR A 48 9.34 0.82 10.62
C THR A 48 8.39 1.22 9.48
N VAL A 49 8.92 1.42 8.26
CA VAL A 49 8.14 1.81 7.08
C VAL A 49 8.54 0.91 5.90
N LYS A 50 7.56 0.34 5.21
CA LYS A 50 7.73 -0.33 3.90
C LYS A 50 7.06 0.53 2.84
N ARG A 51 7.74 0.77 1.72
CA ARG A 51 7.21 1.56 0.60
C ARG A 51 7.12 0.70 -0.65
N HIS A 52 6.00 0.80 -1.35
CA HIS A 52 5.83 0.25 -2.69
C HIS A 52 5.77 1.43 -3.67
N HIS A 53 6.75 1.50 -4.56
CA HIS A 53 6.81 2.51 -5.61
C HIS A 53 6.29 1.90 -6.91
N LEU A 54 5.44 2.66 -7.59
CA LEU A 54 4.79 2.32 -8.84
C LEU A 54 4.70 3.61 -9.67
N SER A 55 4.83 3.49 -10.99
CA SER A 55 4.52 4.57 -11.92
C SER A 55 3.33 4.14 -12.78
N ILE A 56 2.30 4.98 -12.86
CA ILE A 56 1.11 4.77 -13.70
C ILE A 56 0.95 6.00 -14.59
N ASP A 57 1.15 5.85 -15.90
CA ASP A 57 0.90 6.90 -16.89
C ASP A 57 1.40 8.29 -16.45
N ASP A 58 2.72 8.37 -16.21
CA ASP A 58 3.46 9.54 -15.69
C ASP A 58 3.18 9.97 -14.24
N HIS A 59 2.22 9.35 -13.55
CA HIS A 59 1.97 9.59 -12.13
C HIS A 59 2.82 8.69 -11.23
N GLU A 60 3.44 9.27 -10.20
CA GLU A 60 4.12 8.50 -9.16
C GLU A 60 3.11 8.03 -8.12
N VAL A 61 3.07 6.72 -7.89
CA VAL A 61 2.22 6.10 -6.87
C VAL A 61 3.10 5.47 -5.80
N ILE A 62 2.93 5.93 -4.55
CA ILE A 62 3.63 5.39 -3.40
C ILE A 62 2.61 4.84 -2.42
N ILE A 63 2.72 3.56 -2.10
CA ILE A 63 1.95 2.96 -1.01
C ILE A 63 2.91 2.71 0.16
N GLU A 64 2.70 3.43 1.25
CA GLU A 64 3.45 3.28 2.48
C GLU A 64 2.68 2.41 3.48
N ILE A 65 3.43 1.53 4.14
CA ILE A 65 2.97 0.72 5.26
C ILE A 65 3.88 1.02 6.44
N GLU A 66 3.37 1.77 7.40
CA GLU A 66 4.09 2.16 8.60
C GLU A 66 3.64 1.33 9.81
N ARG A 67 4.59 0.75 10.54
CA ARG A 67 4.38 0.06 11.80
C ARG A 67 4.68 1.03 12.94
N LYS A 68 3.65 1.55 13.61
CA LYS A 68 3.88 2.46 14.76
C LYS A 68 4.51 1.70 15.92
N ARG A 69 5.57 2.27 16.50
CA ARG A 69 6.15 1.78 17.75
C ARG A 69 5.19 2.15 18.88
N ALA A 70 4.46 1.17 19.39
CA ALA A 70 3.64 1.34 20.57
C ALA A 70 4.22 0.52 21.73
N PHE A 71 4.18 1.11 22.92
CA PHE A 71 4.46 0.43 24.19
C PHE A 71 3.26 -0.50 24.50
N ALA A 72 3.55 -1.72 24.95
CA ALA A 72 2.56 -2.75 25.35
C ALA A 72 1.80 -3.49 24.21
N GLY A 73 2.53 -4.17 23.32
CA GLY A 73 2.03 -5.34 22.57
C GLY A 73 1.11 -5.08 21.37
N LEU A 74 0.35 -3.98 21.35
CA LEU A 74 -0.46 -3.55 20.21
C LEU A 74 0.41 -2.74 19.25
N ARG A 75 0.69 -3.25 18.05
CA ARG A 75 1.44 -2.52 17.01
C ARG A 75 0.50 -2.14 15.86
N PRO A 76 -0.21 -1.00 15.94
CA PRO A 76 -1.08 -0.57 14.85
C PRO A 76 -0.24 -0.27 13.60
N MET A 77 -0.79 -0.63 12.44
CA MET A 77 -0.19 -0.36 11.14
C MET A 77 -1.01 0.70 10.42
N GLU A 78 -0.31 1.70 9.89
CA GLU A 78 -0.86 2.76 9.08
C GLU A 78 -0.52 2.48 7.61
N TYR A 79 -1.52 2.59 6.75
CA TYR A 79 -1.41 2.37 5.32
C TYR A 79 -1.77 3.69 4.66
N ARG A 80 -0.86 4.23 3.84
CA ARG A 80 -1.05 5.50 3.13
C ARG A 80 -0.79 5.29 1.65
N ALA A 81 -1.62 5.88 0.82
CA ALA A 81 -1.41 5.93 -0.62
C ALA A 81 -1.21 7.38 -1.05
N PHE A 82 -0.15 7.61 -1.81
CA PHE A 82 0.22 8.90 -2.36
C PHE A 82 0.23 8.83 -3.88
N VAL A 83 -0.23 9.91 -4.52
CA VAL A 83 -0.17 10.13 -5.97
C VAL A 83 0.53 11.46 -6.19
N ASP A 84 1.64 11.47 -6.92
CA ASP A 84 2.49 12.65 -7.15
C ASP A 84 2.88 13.38 -5.85
N GLY A 85 3.07 12.61 -4.77
CA GLY A 85 3.37 13.11 -3.43
C GLY A 85 2.16 13.60 -2.63
N GLU A 86 0.96 13.64 -3.20
CA GLU A 86 -0.28 13.99 -2.50
C GLU A 86 -0.91 12.77 -1.84
N LEU A 87 -1.27 12.87 -0.55
CA LEU A 87 -1.97 11.81 0.17
C LEU A 87 -3.42 11.71 -0.30
N VAL A 88 -3.74 10.66 -1.06
CA VAL A 88 -5.10 10.44 -1.60
C VAL A 88 -5.95 9.51 -0.76
N GLN A 89 -5.30 8.63 0.03
CA GLN A 89 -6.02 7.66 0.87
C GLN A 89 -5.18 7.22 2.07
N SER A 90 -5.82 7.01 3.22
CA SER A 90 -5.16 6.42 4.39
C SER A 90 -6.08 5.52 5.21
N ARG A 91 -5.50 4.52 5.88
CA ARG A 91 -6.24 3.61 6.76
C ARG A 91 -5.35 3.06 7.86
N THR A 92 -5.91 2.80 9.03
CA THR A 92 -5.21 2.17 10.16
C THR A 92 -5.81 0.80 10.47
N GLY A 93 -4.98 -0.17 10.85
CA GLY A 93 -5.41 -1.45 11.44
C GLY A 93 -4.29 -2.44 11.69
#